data_AF-A0A9J6DP26-F1
#
_entry.id   AF-A0A9J6DP26-F1
#
_cell.length_a   1.000
_cell.length_b   1.000
_cell.length_c   1.000
_cell.angle_alpha   90.00
_cell.angle_beta   90.00
_cell.angle_gamma   90.00
#
_symmetry.space_group_name_H-M   'P 1'
#
loop_
_entity.id
_entity.type
_entity.pdbx_description
1 polymer ?
#
loop_
_entity_poly.entity_id
_entity_poly.type
_entity_poly.pdbx_seq_one_letter_code
_entity_poly.pdbx_strand_id
1 'polypeptide(L)'
;MKAGYRKRLAERLLQNLRVGRELKIDLLGAIAMLSTSWADVKKETIQNCLRHAGFRMPGDDTPNSDNTEDTAGVSAEVWNELEEFPGAIDGSTFDEFVSADDDVPIMGQLQDEDYIADVVPTTSQSDSNKEIDDGPLPTSSVVISALALVRRYCLNVEGCGLSCSDSLDNGEACVLSQAAKSLTQKKIRVYFVPQ
;
A
#
# COMPACT_ATOMS: atom_id res chain seq x y z
N MET A 1 -12.83 -6.80 -2.62
CA MET A 1 -12.40 -5.50 -3.23
C MET A 1 -12.14 -5.63 -4.72
N LYS A 2 -11.26 -6.55 -5.15
CA LYS A 2 -10.95 -6.85 -6.56
C LYS A 2 -12.20 -7.16 -7.40
N ALA A 3 -13.01 -8.13 -6.95
CA ALA A 3 -14.27 -8.49 -7.59
C ALA A 3 -15.23 -7.30 -7.71
N GLY A 4 -15.34 -6.48 -6.66
CA GLY A 4 -16.17 -5.27 -6.66
C GLY A 4 -15.74 -4.22 -7.68
N TYR A 5 -14.44 -4.05 -7.91
CA TYR A 5 -13.93 -3.15 -8.94
C TYR A 5 -14.18 -3.69 -10.35
N ARG A 6 -13.90 -4.98 -10.56
CA ARG A 6 -14.11 -5.68 -11.84
C ARG A 6 -15.58 -5.74 -12.23
N LYS A 7 -16.49 -5.91 -11.27
CA LYS A 7 -17.93 -5.78 -11.49
C LYS A 7 -18.31 -4.40 -12.03
N ARG A 8 -17.85 -3.33 -11.38
CA ARG A 8 -18.13 -1.95 -11.83
C ARG A 8 -17.53 -1.66 -13.20
N LEU A 9 -16.37 -2.25 -13.49
CA LEU A 9 -15.73 -2.17 -14.81
C LEU A 9 -16.63 -2.79 -15.89
N ALA A 10 -17.22 -3.95 -15.61
CA ALA A 10 -18.20 -4.61 -16.46
C ALA A 10 -19.43 -3.75 -16.70
N GLU A 11 -20.02 -3.21 -15.62
CA GLU A 11 -21.20 -2.33 -15.69
C GLU A 11 -20.90 -1.08 -16.55
N ARG A 12 -19.70 -0.51 -16.40
CA ARG A 12 -19.28 0.66 -17.17
C ARG A 12 -19.04 0.33 -18.63
N LEU A 13 -18.47 -0.84 -18.92
CA LEU A 13 -18.33 -1.34 -20.29
C LEU A 13 -19.69 -1.50 -20.95
N LEU A 14 -20.62 -2.19 -20.29
CA LEU A 14 -21.98 -2.39 -20.77
C LEU A 14 -22.70 -1.07 -21.06
N GLN A 15 -22.61 -0.09 -20.14
CA GLN A 15 -23.18 1.25 -20.35
C GLN A 15 -22.60 1.95 -21.58
N ASN A 16 -21.29 1.83 -21.82
CA ASN A 16 -20.64 2.44 -22.98
C ASN A 16 -21.04 1.74 -24.27
N LEU A 17 -21.12 0.41 -24.29
CA LEU A 17 -21.57 -0.37 -25.44
C LEU A 17 -23.00 -0.01 -25.85
N ARG A 18 -23.92 0.13 -24.88
CA ARG A 18 -25.31 0.59 -25.12
C ARG A 18 -25.39 1.95 -25.81
N VAL A 19 -24.43 2.84 -25.56
CA VAL A 19 -24.36 4.20 -26.14
C VAL A 19 -23.42 4.26 -27.36
N GLY A 20 -22.79 3.15 -27.75
CA GLY A 20 -21.81 3.09 -28.84
C GLY A 20 -20.52 3.87 -28.56
N ARG A 21 -20.12 3.98 -27.29
CA ARG A 21 -18.89 4.65 -26.85
C ARG A 21 -17.81 3.64 -26.47
N GLU A 22 -16.57 4.05 -26.63
CA GLU A 22 -15.41 3.31 -26.12
C GLU A 22 -15.32 3.43 -24.60
N LEU A 23 -14.91 2.36 -23.92
CA LEU A 23 -14.63 2.40 -22.49
C LEU A 23 -13.35 3.21 -22.24
N LYS A 24 -13.51 4.39 -21.63
CA LYS A 24 -12.39 5.19 -21.12
C LYS A 24 -12.57 5.43 -19.63
N ILE A 25 -11.57 5.01 -18.86
CA ILE A 25 -11.50 5.22 -17.42
C ILE A 25 -10.26 6.06 -17.16
N ASP A 26 -10.49 7.27 -16.67
CA ASP A 26 -9.44 8.14 -16.18
C ASP A 26 -9.02 7.74 -14.76
N LEU A 27 -7.88 8.25 -14.30
CA LEU A 27 -7.35 7.94 -12.97
C LEU A 27 -8.37 8.28 -11.87
N LEU A 28 -9.09 9.40 -12.01
CA LEU A 28 -10.12 9.81 -11.06
C LEU A 28 -11.28 8.81 -11.02
N GLY A 29 -11.77 8.37 -12.18
CA GLY A 29 -12.79 7.33 -12.28
C GLY A 29 -12.34 6.01 -11.67
N ALA A 30 -11.09 5.60 -11.90
CA ALA A 30 -10.53 4.39 -11.30
C ALA A 30 -10.49 4.49 -9.76
N ILE A 31 -10.03 5.62 -9.21
CA ILE A 31 -10.00 5.85 -7.75
C ILE A 31 -11.41 5.84 -7.17
N ALA A 32 -12.39 6.46 -7.83
CA ALA A 32 -13.78 6.46 -7.39
C ALA A 32 -14.38 5.04 -7.39
N MET A 33 -14.10 4.25 -8.42
CA MET A 33 -14.51 2.84 -8.49
C MET A 33 -13.85 2.01 -7.39
N LEU A 34 -12.57 2.22 -7.09
CA LEU A 34 -11.88 1.55 -5.98
C LEU A 34 -12.47 1.92 -4.63
N SER A 35 -12.71 3.21 -4.39
CA SER A 35 -13.31 3.70 -3.14
C SER A 35 -14.69 3.11 -2.90
N THR A 36 -15.52 3.02 -3.94
CA THR A 36 -16.86 2.43 -3.83
C THR A 36 -16.78 0.90 -3.65
N SER A 37 -15.85 0.24 -4.35
CA SER A 37 -15.61 -1.20 -4.17
C SER A 37 -15.10 -1.56 -2.79
N TRP A 38 -14.35 -0.66 -2.15
CA TRP A 38 -13.91 -0.81 -0.77
C TRP A 38 -15.07 -0.65 0.22
N ALA A 39 -15.96 0.32 -0.02
CA ALA A 39 -17.13 0.55 0.83
C ALA A 39 -18.11 -0.65 0.85
N ASP A 40 -18.15 -1.44 -0.22
CA ASP A 40 -18.97 -2.66 -0.31
C ASP A 40 -18.38 -3.85 0.47
N VAL A 41 -17.12 -3.77 0.92
CA VAL A 41 -16.48 -4.87 1.65
C VAL A 41 -17.17 -5.05 3.01
N LYS A 42 -17.75 -6.24 3.21
CA LYS A 42 -18.44 -6.60 4.45
C LYS A 42 -17.46 -6.62 5.63
N LYS A 43 -17.94 -6.26 6.82
CA LYS A 43 -17.12 -6.30 8.04
C LYS A 43 -16.64 -7.71 8.35
N GLU A 44 -17.46 -8.70 8.03
CA GLU A 44 -17.17 -10.13 8.16
C GLU A 44 -16.00 -10.55 7.27
N THR A 45 -15.90 -10.01 6.05
CA THR A 45 -14.74 -10.24 5.17
C THR A 45 -13.47 -9.70 5.81
N ILE A 46 -13.52 -8.49 6.39
CA ILE A 46 -12.36 -7.89 7.08
C ILE A 46 -11.97 -8.72 8.31
N GLN A 47 -12.95 -9.16 9.10
CA GLN A 47 -12.71 -10.04 10.26
C GLN A 47 -12.06 -11.36 9.84
N ASN A 48 -12.54 -11.99 8.78
CA ASN A 48 -11.93 -13.20 8.23
C ASN A 48 -10.51 -12.96 7.75
N CYS A 49 -10.22 -11.85 7.07
CA CYS A 49 -8.85 -11.49 6.67
C CYS A 49 -7.92 -11.36 7.89
N LEU A 50 -8.36 -10.68 8.95
CA LEU A 50 -7.58 -10.57 10.19
C LEU A 50 -7.35 -11.94 10.84
N ARG A 51 -8.38 -12.80 10.85
CA ARG A 51 -8.30 -14.17 11.36
C ARG A 51 -7.28 -15.02 10.58
N HIS A 52 -7.28 -14.91 9.25
CA HIS A 52 -6.31 -15.58 8.37
C HIS A 52 -4.88 -15.08 8.59
N ALA A 53 -4.71 -13.79 8.90
CA ALA A 53 -3.42 -13.22 9.29
C ALA A 53 -2.97 -13.60 10.72
N GLY A 54 -3.76 -14.40 11.45
CA GLY A 54 -3.42 -14.89 12.79
C GLY A 54 -3.95 -14.02 13.94
N PHE A 55 -4.66 -12.92 13.66
CA PHE A 55 -5.31 -12.11 14.68
C PHE A 55 -6.65 -12.75 15.10
N ARG A 56 -6.58 -13.77 15.95
CA ARG A 56 -7.75 -14.44 16.52
C ARG A 56 -8.10 -13.88 17.89
N MET A 57 -9.38 -13.65 18.15
CA MET A 57 -9.84 -13.37 19.51
C MET A 57 -9.93 -14.68 20.32
N PRO A 58 -9.63 -14.66 21.64
CA PRO A 58 -9.81 -15.83 22.49
C PRO A 58 -11.29 -16.25 22.52
N GLY A 59 -11.59 -17.48 22.08
CA GLY A 59 -12.95 -18.04 22.02
C GLY A 59 -13.63 -18.01 20.65
N ASP A 60 -12.93 -17.60 19.59
CA ASP A 60 -13.45 -17.60 18.22
C ASP A 60 -13.18 -18.96 17.53
N ASP A 61 -13.99 -19.97 17.88
CA ASP A 61 -14.00 -21.30 17.25
C ASP A 61 -14.98 -21.38 16.06
N THR A 62 -15.38 -20.25 15.48
CA THR A 62 -16.30 -20.28 14.34
C THR A 62 -15.61 -20.92 13.13
N PRO A 63 -16.19 -21.99 12.53
CA PRO A 63 -15.61 -22.62 11.36
C PRO A 63 -15.50 -21.58 10.25
N ASN A 64 -14.40 -21.65 9.51
CA ASN A 64 -14.11 -20.78 8.38
C ASN A 64 -15.18 -21.01 7.31
N SER A 65 -16.31 -20.31 7.42
CA SER A 65 -17.28 -20.26 6.32
C SER A 65 -16.56 -19.53 5.22
N ASP A 66 -16.20 -20.28 4.18
CA ASP A 66 -15.70 -19.71 2.94
C ASP A 66 -16.77 -18.74 2.47
N ASN A 67 -16.50 -17.45 2.65
CA ASN A 67 -17.41 -16.40 2.25
C ASN A 67 -17.32 -16.38 0.73
N THR A 68 -18.16 -17.19 0.07
CA THR A 68 -18.52 -16.96 -1.31
C THR A 68 -19.02 -15.53 -1.36
N GLU A 69 -18.20 -14.61 -1.88
CA GLU A 69 -18.54 -13.20 -1.96
C GLU A 69 -19.91 -13.09 -2.65
N ASP A 70 -20.90 -12.53 -1.94
CA ASP A 70 -22.27 -12.26 -2.41
C ASP A 70 -22.33 -11.32 -3.64
N THR A 71 -21.19 -11.04 -4.28
CA THR A 71 -21.09 -10.32 -5.54
C THR A 71 -21.69 -11.08 -6.72
N ALA A 72 -21.86 -12.41 -6.61
CA ALA A 72 -22.27 -13.30 -7.70
C ALA A 72 -23.64 -12.97 -8.34
N GLY A 73 -24.61 -12.50 -7.56
CA GLY A 73 -25.98 -12.32 -8.05
C GLY A 73 -26.15 -11.19 -9.08
N VAL A 74 -25.57 -10.02 -8.81
CA VAL A 74 -25.67 -8.86 -9.73
C VAL A 74 -24.64 -8.94 -10.86
N SER A 75 -23.53 -9.65 -10.66
CA SER A 75 -22.52 -9.80 -11.72
C SER A 75 -23.00 -10.70 -12.86
N ALA A 76 -23.77 -11.75 -12.58
CA ALA A 76 -24.24 -12.69 -13.60
C ALA A 76 -25.17 -12.01 -14.63
N GLU A 77 -26.08 -11.13 -14.20
CA GLU A 77 -26.99 -10.41 -15.10
C GLU A 77 -26.22 -9.46 -16.04
N VAL A 78 -25.28 -8.68 -15.50
CA VAL A 78 -24.44 -7.76 -16.28
C VAL A 78 -23.58 -8.53 -17.28
N TRP A 79 -23.05 -9.69 -16.88
CA TRP A 79 -22.20 -10.52 -17.74
C TRP A 79 -22.98 -11.17 -18.88
N ASN A 80 -24.16 -11.71 -18.58
CA ASN A 80 -25.05 -12.30 -19.60
C ASN A 80 -25.45 -11.27 -20.65
N GLU A 81 -25.74 -10.02 -20.25
CA GLU A 81 -26.05 -8.96 -21.22
C GLU A 81 -24.82 -8.58 -22.07
N LEU A 82 -23.62 -8.66 -21.49
CA LEU A 82 -22.38 -8.38 -22.20
C LEU A 82 -22.13 -9.41 -23.32
N GLU A 83 -22.59 -10.66 -23.16
CA GLU A 83 -22.50 -11.71 -24.19
C GLU A 83 -23.33 -11.36 -25.45
N GLU A 84 -24.39 -10.56 -25.30
CA GLU A 84 -25.22 -10.14 -26.44
C GLU A 84 -24.49 -9.15 -27.36
N PHE A 85 -23.42 -8.51 -26.89
CA PHE A 85 -22.61 -7.58 -27.68
C PHE A 85 -21.45 -8.31 -28.37
N PRO A 86 -21.43 -8.37 -29.73
CA PRO A 86 -20.42 -9.13 -30.45
C PRO A 86 -19.01 -8.55 -30.22
N GLY A 87 -18.11 -9.41 -29.73
CA GLY A 87 -16.72 -9.05 -29.44
C GLY A 87 -16.49 -8.32 -28.11
N ALA A 88 -17.52 -8.18 -27.26
CA ALA A 88 -17.36 -7.58 -25.93
C ALA A 88 -16.64 -8.52 -24.95
N ILE A 89 -16.92 -9.81 -25.03
CA ILE A 89 -16.28 -10.89 -24.25
C ILE A 89 -16.07 -12.12 -25.13
N ASP A 90 -15.10 -12.94 -24.75
CA ASP A 90 -14.58 -14.10 -25.47
C ASP A 90 -15.21 -15.43 -25.03
N GLY A 91 -16.37 -15.38 -24.37
CA GLY A 91 -17.03 -16.53 -23.76
C GLY A 91 -16.47 -16.90 -22.38
N SER A 92 -15.57 -16.08 -21.82
CA SER A 92 -15.13 -16.21 -20.43
C SER A 92 -16.24 -15.89 -19.43
N THR A 93 -16.23 -16.60 -18.31
CA THR A 93 -17.15 -16.33 -17.20
C THR A 93 -16.70 -15.10 -16.40
N PHE A 94 -17.62 -14.50 -15.63
CA PHE A 94 -17.24 -13.40 -14.74
C PHE A 94 -16.16 -13.81 -13.74
N ASP A 95 -16.21 -15.05 -13.25
CA ASP A 95 -15.26 -15.55 -12.26
C ASP A 95 -13.86 -15.72 -12.85
N GLU A 96 -13.77 -16.21 -14.09
CA GLU A 96 -12.52 -16.26 -14.87
C GLU A 96 -11.96 -14.84 -15.10
N PHE A 97 -12.82 -13.89 -15.43
CA PHE A 97 -12.42 -12.49 -15.54
C PHE A 97 -11.92 -11.94 -14.20
N VAL A 98 -12.51 -12.31 -13.07
CA VAL A 98 -12.09 -11.86 -11.73
C VAL A 98 -10.80 -12.53 -11.26
N SER A 99 -10.55 -13.78 -11.64
CA SER A 99 -9.39 -14.57 -11.19
C SER A 99 -8.19 -14.53 -12.16
N ALA A 100 -8.31 -13.87 -13.32
CA ALA A 100 -7.29 -13.85 -14.37
C ALA A 100 -5.84 -13.50 -13.97
N ASP A 101 -5.64 -12.83 -12.84
CA ASP A 101 -4.34 -12.39 -12.30
C ASP A 101 -4.04 -12.96 -10.90
N ASP A 102 -4.78 -13.97 -10.43
CA ASP A 102 -4.51 -14.60 -9.13
C ASP A 102 -3.14 -15.29 -9.10
N ASP A 103 -2.69 -15.81 -10.24
CA ASP A 103 -1.36 -16.44 -10.39
C ASP A 103 -0.24 -15.44 -10.67
N VAL A 104 -0.54 -14.13 -10.73
CA VAL A 104 0.49 -13.10 -10.97
C VAL A 104 1.24 -12.86 -9.66
N PRO A 105 2.57 -13.07 -9.62
CA PRO A 105 3.35 -12.85 -8.41
C PRO A 105 3.30 -11.37 -8.00
N ILE A 106 2.72 -11.09 -6.83
CA ILE A 106 2.51 -9.73 -6.30
C ILE A 106 3.73 -9.24 -5.50
N MET A 107 4.61 -10.17 -5.10
CA MET A 107 5.84 -9.88 -4.36
C MET A 107 7.05 -10.16 -5.25
N GLY A 108 8.01 -9.24 -5.25
CA GLY A 108 9.33 -9.52 -5.83
C GLY A 108 9.92 -10.74 -5.12
N GLN A 109 10.43 -11.70 -5.88
CA GLN A 109 11.18 -12.83 -5.33
C GLN A 109 12.52 -12.30 -4.80
N LEU A 110 12.52 -11.76 -3.59
CA LEU A 110 13.74 -11.48 -2.83
C LEU A 110 14.41 -12.83 -2.59
N GLN A 111 15.61 -12.99 -3.14
CA GLN A 111 16.39 -14.18 -2.85
C GLN A 111 16.98 -14.06 -1.45
N ASP A 112 17.32 -15.18 -0.82
CA ASP A 112 17.91 -15.20 0.53
C ASP A 112 19.17 -14.31 0.61
N GLU A 113 19.91 -14.17 -0.49
CA GLU A 113 21.08 -13.32 -0.63
C GLU A 113 20.77 -11.81 -0.46
N ASP A 114 19.60 -11.35 -0.90
CA ASP A 114 19.19 -9.94 -0.79
C ASP A 114 18.93 -9.57 0.68
N TYR A 115 18.39 -10.50 1.46
CA TYR A 115 18.21 -10.31 2.91
C TYR A 115 19.53 -10.24 3.67
N ILE A 116 20.55 -10.99 3.24
CA ILE A 116 21.87 -11.00 3.90
C ILE A 116 22.59 -9.67 3.67
N ALA A 117 22.49 -9.10 2.47
CA ALA A 117 23.10 -7.82 2.15
C ALA A 117 22.59 -6.67 3.04
N ASP A 118 21.30 -6.69 3.42
CA ASP A 118 20.70 -5.69 4.31
C ASP A 118 21.17 -5.81 5.77
N VAL A 119 21.63 -6.99 6.19
CA VAL A 119 22.04 -7.26 7.58
C VAL A 119 23.55 -7.11 7.78
N VAL A 120 24.35 -7.22 6.71
CA VAL A 120 25.81 -7.05 6.80
C VAL A 120 26.17 -5.56 6.75
N PRO A 121 26.76 -4.98 7.81
CA PRO A 121 27.17 -3.58 7.80
C PRO A 121 28.32 -3.37 6.82
N THR A 122 28.04 -2.69 5.70
CA THR A 122 29.06 -2.16 4.80
C THR A 122 29.92 -1.18 5.58
N THR A 123 31.15 -1.59 5.88
CA THR A 123 32.11 -0.77 6.63
C THR A 123 32.66 0.32 5.71
N SER A 124 31.87 1.37 5.49
CA SER A 124 32.35 2.61 4.88
C SER A 124 32.90 3.49 6.00
N GLN A 125 34.20 3.33 6.28
CA GLN A 125 34.95 4.31 7.05
C GLN A 125 34.92 5.64 6.29
N SER A 126 34.13 6.58 6.79
CA SER A 126 34.20 7.97 6.38
C SER A 126 34.55 8.78 7.63
N ASP A 127 35.85 8.88 7.88
CA ASP A 127 36.42 9.81 8.85
C ASP A 127 36.17 11.23 8.33
N SER A 128 35.16 11.90 8.88
CA SER A 128 35.03 13.36 8.77
C SER A 128 35.23 13.96 10.14
N ASN A 129 36.45 14.48 10.31
CA ASN A 129 36.90 15.34 11.38
C ASN A 129 35.90 16.52 11.52
N LYS A 130 35.08 16.51 12.57
CA LYS A 130 34.16 17.62 12.88
C LYS A 130 34.75 18.47 13.98
N GLU A 131 34.98 19.74 13.67
CA GLU A 131 35.16 20.77 14.70
C GLU A 131 33.90 20.83 15.58
N ILE A 132 34.11 20.83 16.88
CA ILE A 132 33.10 20.68 17.91
C ILE A 132 32.54 22.07 18.23
N ASP A 133 31.30 22.32 17.81
CA ASP A 133 30.45 23.37 18.38
C ASP A 133 29.79 22.80 19.64
N ASP A 134 30.08 23.41 20.79
CA ASP A 134 29.85 22.87 22.15
C ASP A 134 28.39 23.01 22.65
N GLY A 135 27.44 22.98 21.72
CA GLY A 135 26.01 23.03 22.00
C GLY A 135 25.41 21.63 22.22
N PRO A 136 24.36 21.48 23.06
CA PRO A 136 23.64 20.21 23.17
C PRO A 136 23.07 19.83 21.80
N LEU A 137 23.42 18.63 21.31
CA LEU A 137 22.91 18.14 20.02
C LEU A 137 21.37 18.09 20.06
N PRO A 138 20.67 18.73 19.10
CA PRO A 138 19.21 18.68 19.05
C PRO A 138 18.73 17.25 18.74
N THR A 139 17.67 16.82 19.40
CA THR A 139 17.01 15.55 19.14
C THR A 139 16.47 15.50 17.70
N SER A 140 16.44 14.32 17.09
CA SER A 140 15.85 14.12 15.75
C SER A 140 14.45 14.70 15.62
N SER A 141 13.60 14.58 16.64
CA SER A 141 12.26 15.19 16.67
C SER A 141 12.26 16.71 16.52
N VAL A 142 13.24 17.40 17.12
CA VAL A 142 13.38 18.86 17.05
C VAL A 142 13.81 19.28 15.64
N VAL A 143 14.73 18.53 15.04
CA VAL A 143 15.23 18.80 13.69
C VAL A 143 14.12 18.59 12.64
N ILE A 144 13.35 17.50 12.75
CA ILE A 144 12.21 17.23 11.86
C ILE A 144 11.14 18.32 11.99
N SER A 145 10.84 18.76 13.21
CA SER A 145 9.89 19.85 13.44
C SER A 145 10.33 21.17 12.82
N ALA A 146 11.64 21.47 12.87
CA ALA A 146 12.21 22.65 12.23
C ALA A 146 12.15 22.57 10.70
N LEU A 147 12.46 21.41 10.10
CA LEU A 147 12.32 21.19 8.65
C LEU A 147 10.87 21.36 8.17
N ALA A 148 9.90 20.89 8.94
CA ALA A 148 8.48 21.08 8.64
C ALA A 148 8.09 22.58 8.63
N LEU A 149 8.67 23.38 9.52
CA LEU A 149 8.45 24.82 9.56
C LEU A 149 9.04 25.52 8.33
N VAL A 150 10.25 25.12 7.92
CA VAL A 150 10.89 25.62 6.69
C VAL A 150 10.06 25.25 5.46
N ARG A 151 9.60 24.00 5.37
CA ARG A 151 8.70 23.54 4.29
C ARG A 151 7.45 24.41 4.20
N ARG A 152 6.79 24.65 5.34
CA ARG A 152 5.58 25.50 5.39
C ARG A 152 5.86 26.94 4.97
N TYR A 153 7.03 27.48 5.30
CA TYR A 153 7.43 28.82 4.86
C TYR A 153 7.64 28.85 3.34
N CYS A 154 8.41 27.90 2.79
CA CYS A 154 8.70 27.83 1.36
C CYS A 154 7.45 27.65 0.50
N LEU A 155 6.44 26.93 0.98
CA LEU A 155 5.15 26.79 0.29
C LEU A 155 4.37 28.12 0.15
N ASN A 156 4.66 29.12 0.98
CA ASN A 156 3.98 30.41 0.97
C ASN A 156 4.79 31.52 0.28
N VAL A 157 5.98 31.21 -0.25
CA VAL A 157 6.84 32.17 -0.94
C VAL A 157 6.89 31.84 -2.44
N GLU A 158 6.47 32.78 -3.28
CA GLU A 158 6.54 32.63 -4.73
C GLU A 158 8.01 32.50 -5.18
N GLY A 159 8.32 31.43 -5.92
CA GLY A 159 9.66 31.17 -6.47
C GLY A 159 10.45 30.06 -5.76
N CYS A 160 10.00 29.56 -4.61
CA CYS A 160 10.49 28.32 -4.02
C CYS A 160 9.86 27.12 -4.74
N GLY A 161 10.34 26.79 -5.94
CA GLY A 161 9.84 25.67 -6.72
C GLY A 161 10.09 24.28 -6.09
N LEU A 162 9.81 23.23 -6.86
CA LEU A 162 9.97 21.81 -6.46
C LEU A 162 11.34 21.49 -5.86
N SER A 163 12.41 22.15 -6.34
CA SER A 163 13.78 21.93 -5.87
C SER A 163 14.01 22.20 -4.38
N CYS A 164 13.23 23.12 -3.78
CA CYS A 164 13.29 23.39 -2.35
C CYS A 164 12.62 22.28 -1.54
N SER A 165 11.52 21.72 -2.05
CA SER A 165 10.88 20.55 -1.44
C SER A 165 11.80 19.34 -1.47
N ASP A 166 12.38 19.05 -2.64
CA ASP A 166 13.27 17.89 -2.84
C ASP A 166 14.49 17.95 -1.90
N SER A 167 15.04 19.14 -1.70
CA SER A 167 16.16 19.36 -0.77
C SER A 167 15.75 19.12 0.70
N LEU A 168 14.54 19.49 1.07
CA LEU A 168 14.00 19.26 2.42
C LEU A 168 13.67 17.77 2.65
N ASP A 169 13.13 17.08 1.63
CA ASP A 169 12.88 15.63 1.66
C ASP A 169 14.18 14.85 1.89
N ASN A 170 15.24 15.22 1.17
CA ASN A 170 16.57 14.64 1.36
C ASN A 170 17.13 14.89 2.77
N GLY A 171 16.91 16.10 3.32
CA GLY A 171 17.28 16.43 4.70
C GLY A 171 16.52 15.59 5.73
N GLU A 172 15.21 15.43 5.53
CA GLU A 172 14.34 14.62 6.38
C GLU A 172 14.76 13.14 6.38
N ALA A 173 15.02 12.57 5.20
CA ALA A 173 15.50 11.21 5.04
C ALA A 173 16.84 10.96 5.74
N CYS A 174 17.77 11.93 5.66
CA CYS A 174 19.06 11.84 6.35
C CYS A 174 18.90 11.79 7.88
N VAL A 175 18.05 12.66 8.44
CA VAL A 175 17.80 12.72 9.89
C VAL A 175 17.13 11.44 10.38
N LEU A 176 16.15 10.93 9.64
CA LEU A 176 15.48 9.67 9.98
C LEU A 176 16.42 8.47 9.87
N SER A 177 17.27 8.41 8.83
CA SER A 177 18.27 7.36 8.70
C SER A 177 19.27 7.37 9.86
N GLN A 178 19.73 8.54 10.27
CA GLN A 178 20.64 8.67 11.41
C GLN A 178 19.96 8.30 12.74
N ALA A 179 18.69 8.69 12.92
CA ALA A 179 17.91 8.32 14.09
C ALA A 179 17.69 6.80 14.15
N ALA A 180 17.36 6.16 13.02
CA ALA A 180 17.21 4.71 12.93
C ALA A 180 18.52 3.96 13.25
N LYS A 181 19.66 4.45 12.76
CA LYS A 181 20.99 3.89 13.10
C LYS A 181 21.32 3.98 14.60
N SER A 182 20.78 4.98 15.29
CA SER A 182 20.97 5.15 16.74
C SER A 182 20.08 4.23 17.60
N LEU A 183 19.02 3.67 17.01
CA LEU A 183 18.10 2.76 17.69
C LEU A 183 18.66 1.33 17.65
N THR A 184 19.63 1.03 18.51
CA THR A 184 20.14 -0.34 18.67
C THR A 184 19.20 -1.17 19.55
N GLN A 185 18.81 -2.35 19.07
CA GLN A 185 18.06 -3.33 19.87
C GLN A 185 18.84 -3.68 21.14
N LYS A 186 18.20 -3.59 22.31
CA LYS A 186 18.81 -4.01 23.57
C LYS A 186 19.10 -5.51 23.52
N LYS A 187 20.32 -5.92 23.85
CA LYS A 187 20.70 -7.34 23.90
C LYS A 187 19.75 -8.11 24.81
N ILE A 188 19.37 -9.34 24.42
CA ILE A 188 18.42 -10.19 25.16
C ILE A 188 18.78 -10.38 26.64
N ARG A 189 20.08 -10.33 26.98
CA ARG A 189 20.62 -10.40 28.35
C ARG A 189 20.19 -9.24 29.26
N VAL A 190 19.72 -8.12 28.69
CA VAL A 190 19.16 -6.99 29.44
C VAL A 190 17.79 -7.35 30.03
N TYR A 191 17.08 -8.31 29.44
CA TYR A 191 15.75 -8.74 29.87
C TYR A 191 15.78 -9.98 30.77
N PHE A 192 16.89 -10.72 30.79
CA PHE A 192 17.08 -11.89 31.62
C PHE A 192 18.27 -11.68 32.56
N VAL A 193 17.99 -11.09 33.73
CA VAL A 193 18.92 -11.08 34.87
C VAL A 193 18.83 -12.44 35.56
N PRO A 194 19.95 -13.15 35.82
CA PRO A 194 19.92 -14.39 36.60
C PRO A 194 19.47 -14.07 38.03
N GLN A 195 18.44 -14.77 38.51
CA GLN A 195 18.09 -14.82 39.94
C GLN A 195 19.06 -15.71 40.70
#